data_AF-A0A8S4G689-F1
#
_entry.id   AF-A0A8S4G689-F1
#
_cell.length_a   1.000
_cell.length_b   1.000
_cell.length_c   1.000
_cell.angle_alpha   90.00
_cell.angle_beta   90.00
_cell.angle_gamma   90.00
#
_symmetry.space_group_name_H-M   'P 1'
#
loop_
_entity.id
_entity.type
_entity.pdbx_description
1 polymer ?
#
loop_
_entity_poly.entity_id
_entity_poly.type
_entity_poly.pdbx_seq_one_letter_code
_entity_poly.pdbx_strand_id
1 'polypeptide(L)'
;MHQLLVLALVVGGSAGAAGCGGHLQGPHGVIQTPNFPDAFPVPIRCKWVISHATPNGTISIYFTQQYTTTGLTFTEYMYYDDSYKLGERKAFTVTEENITKVKRIQFAGGSARDGYYASTVKGYFGNVINLSDGSK
;
A
#
# COMPACT_ATOMS: atom_id res chain seq x y z
N MET A 1 45.91 27.10 16.64
CA MET A 1 46.08 27.72 15.30
C MET A 1 44.89 27.22 14.47
N HIS A 2 43.76 27.93 14.44
CA HIS A 2 43.30 28.82 13.33
C HIS A 2 43.35 28.08 11.97
N GLN A 3 42.28 27.84 11.18
CA GLN A 3 40.98 28.49 10.87
C GLN A 3 39.95 27.38 10.49
N LEU A 4 38.63 27.39 10.74
CA LEU A 4 37.49 28.31 10.50
C LEU A 4 37.14 28.59 9.02
N LEU A 5 35.81 28.49 8.75
CA LEU A 5 34.97 28.71 7.54
C LEU A 5 34.48 27.41 6.86
N VAL A 6 33.18 27.19 6.53
CA VAL A 6 31.96 28.02 6.60
C VAL A 6 30.73 27.16 6.21
N LEU A 7 29.58 27.43 6.87
CA LEU A 7 28.15 27.24 6.52
C LEU A 7 27.67 25.89 5.91
N ALA A 8 26.51 25.33 6.25
CA ALA A 8 25.26 25.95 6.65
C ALA A 8 24.44 24.98 7.54
N LEU A 9 23.54 25.56 8.33
CA LEU A 9 22.40 24.86 8.94
C LEU A 9 21.64 24.06 7.87
N VAL A 10 21.74 22.73 7.89
CA VAL A 10 20.64 21.92 7.37
C VAL A 10 19.69 21.71 8.53
N VAL A 11 18.68 22.56 8.58
CA VAL A 11 17.46 22.32 9.34
C VAL A 11 16.83 21.06 8.76
N GLY A 12 17.18 19.90 9.30
CA GLY A 12 16.64 18.60 8.89
C GLY A 12 15.49 18.18 9.79
N GLY A 13 14.51 19.05 10.01
CA GLY A 13 13.23 18.62 10.53
C GLY A 13 12.57 17.71 9.48
N SER A 14 12.45 16.42 9.77
CA SER A 14 11.49 15.57 9.09
C SER A 14 10.58 14.85 10.08
N ALA A 15 9.99 15.62 11.01
CA ALA A 15 8.56 15.43 11.29
C ALA A 15 7.79 15.97 10.08
N GLY A 16 8.04 15.39 8.90
CA GLY A 16 7.26 15.69 7.71
C GLY A 16 5.89 15.11 7.96
N ALA A 17 4.84 15.79 7.52
CA ALA A 17 3.63 15.10 7.12
C ALA A 17 4.03 14.05 6.06
N ALA A 18 4.40 12.84 6.51
CA ALA A 18 4.88 11.80 5.64
C ALA A 18 3.69 11.36 4.78
N GLY A 19 3.78 11.58 3.47
CA GLY A 19 2.79 11.06 2.54
C GLY A 19 2.62 9.54 2.70
N CYS A 20 1.50 9.01 2.23
CA CYS A 20 1.21 7.58 2.23
C CYS A 20 1.26 6.99 0.82
N GLY A 21 1.51 5.69 0.75
CA GLY A 21 1.70 4.99 -0.51
C GLY A 21 3.10 4.42 -0.62
N GLY A 22 3.44 3.94 -1.81
CA GLY A 22 4.76 3.37 -2.09
C GLY A 22 4.66 2.10 -2.92
N HIS A 23 5.79 1.43 -3.09
CA HIS A 23 5.88 0.17 -3.80
C HIS A 23 6.33 -0.93 -2.83
N LEU A 24 5.53 -1.99 -2.72
CA LEU A 24 5.79 -3.16 -1.89
C LEU A 24 6.20 -4.30 -2.81
N GLN A 25 7.49 -4.67 -2.72
CA GLN A 25 8.12 -5.80 -3.38
C GLN A 25 8.69 -6.72 -2.30
N GLY A 26 8.32 -8.00 -2.32
CA GLY A 26 8.84 -9.00 -1.39
C GLY A 26 7.75 -9.86 -0.76
N PRO A 27 8.11 -10.96 -0.07
CA PRO A 27 7.13 -11.92 0.46
C PRO A 27 6.22 -11.34 1.56
N HIS A 28 6.56 -10.20 2.15
CA HIS A 28 5.78 -9.59 3.23
C HIS A 28 5.88 -8.05 3.16
N GLY A 29 4.86 -7.35 3.66
CA GLY A 29 4.85 -5.89 3.71
C GLY A 29 3.76 -5.32 4.62
N VAL A 30 3.81 -4.01 4.85
CA VAL A 30 2.81 -3.29 5.67
C VAL A 30 2.27 -2.09 4.91
N ILE A 31 0.94 -2.03 4.76
CA ILE A 31 0.20 -0.84 4.33
C ILE A 31 -0.40 -0.16 5.55
N GLN A 32 -0.12 1.14 5.71
CA GLN A 32 -0.67 1.97 6.77
C GLN A 32 -0.80 3.42 6.32
N THR A 33 -1.79 4.13 6.85
CA THR A 33 -1.90 5.58 6.70
C THR A 33 -0.90 6.31 7.60
N PRO A 34 -0.57 7.59 7.31
CA PRO A 34 0.37 8.33 8.13
C PRO A 34 -0.16 8.45 9.55
N ASN A 35 0.76 8.43 10.52
CA ASN A 35 0.46 8.54 11.95
C ASN A 35 -0.48 7.47 12.52
N PHE A 36 -0.84 6.42 11.78
CA PHE A 36 -1.69 5.35 12.33
C PHE A 36 -1.12 4.80 13.65
N PRO A 37 -1.92 4.64 14.73
CA PRO A 37 -3.39 4.75 14.79
C PRO A 37 -3.93 6.17 15.06
N ASP A 38 -3.06 7.16 15.24
CA ASP A 38 -3.44 8.54 15.52
C ASP A 38 -4.06 9.25 14.32
N ALA A 39 -4.71 10.39 14.60
CA ALA A 39 -5.31 11.25 13.60
C ALA A 39 -4.26 11.79 12.60
N PHE A 40 -4.64 11.88 11.33
CA PHE A 40 -3.85 12.55 10.29
C PHE A 40 -4.74 13.48 9.47
N PRO A 41 -4.18 14.50 8.79
CA PRO A 41 -4.97 15.44 7.99
C PRO A 41 -5.71 14.76 6.83
N VAL A 42 -7.01 15.02 6.70
CA VAL A 42 -7.87 14.55 5.61
C VAL A 42 -8.32 15.72 4.73
N PRO A 43 -8.57 15.53 3.41
CA PRO A 43 -8.49 14.27 2.67
C PRO A 43 -7.05 13.85 2.35
N ILE A 44 -6.79 12.55 2.35
CA ILE A 44 -5.51 11.98 1.91
C ILE A 44 -5.73 11.04 0.74
N ARG A 45 -4.81 11.01 -0.21
CA ARG A 45 -4.85 10.07 -1.34
C ARG A 45 -3.62 9.19 -1.33
N CYS A 46 -3.78 7.95 -0.88
CA CYS A 46 -2.69 6.99 -0.85
C CYS A 46 -2.82 6.01 -2.01
N LYS A 47 -1.68 5.61 -2.57
CA LYS A 47 -1.59 4.52 -3.54
C LYS A 47 -0.39 3.63 -3.20
N TRP A 48 -0.67 2.36 -2.90
CA TRP A 48 0.36 1.34 -2.71
C TRP A 48 0.34 0.40 -3.88
N VAL A 49 1.47 0.23 -4.53
CA VAL A 49 1.68 -0.76 -5.57
C VAL A 49 2.21 -2.02 -4.90
N ILE A 50 1.53 -3.14 -5.11
CA ILE A 50 1.84 -4.44 -4.54
C ILE A 50 2.19 -5.35 -5.71
N SER A 51 3.45 -5.74 -5.80
CA SER A 51 3.93 -6.66 -6.82
C SER A 51 4.65 -7.84 -6.18
N HIS A 52 4.66 -8.95 -6.89
CA HIS A 52 5.35 -10.16 -6.47
C HIS A 52 6.06 -10.77 -7.67
N ALA A 53 7.27 -11.30 -7.45
CA ALA A 53 8.12 -11.79 -8.53
C ALA A 53 7.74 -13.19 -9.02
N THR A 54 7.05 -14.00 -8.21
CA THR A 54 6.71 -15.37 -8.58
C THR A 54 5.46 -15.41 -9.45
N PRO A 55 5.53 -15.99 -10.66
CA PRO A 55 4.34 -16.29 -11.45
C PRO A 55 3.39 -17.19 -10.67
N ASN A 56 2.08 -16.97 -10.80
CA ASN A 56 1.05 -17.74 -10.09
C ASN A 56 1.07 -17.63 -8.56
N GLY A 57 1.79 -16.65 -8.00
CA GLY A 57 1.77 -16.39 -6.57
C GLY A 57 0.41 -15.89 -6.08
N THR A 58 0.13 -16.01 -4.78
CA THR A 58 -1.11 -15.53 -4.16
C THR A 58 -0.84 -14.35 -3.23
N ILE A 59 -1.53 -13.23 -3.47
CA ILE A 59 -1.49 -12.10 -2.57
C ILE A 59 -2.53 -12.30 -1.48
N SER A 60 -2.10 -12.50 -0.24
CA SER A 60 -3.00 -12.60 0.93
C SER A 60 -2.98 -11.33 1.76
N ILE A 61 -4.14 -10.69 1.84
CA ILE A 61 -4.38 -9.42 2.52
C ILE A 61 -5.13 -9.73 3.81
N TYR A 62 -4.55 -9.42 4.95
CA TYR A 62 -5.19 -9.58 6.27
C TYR A 62 -5.46 -8.22 6.86
N PHE A 63 -6.63 -8.06 7.49
CA PHE A 63 -6.99 -6.82 8.18
C PHE A 63 -6.87 -7.02 9.67
N THR A 64 -5.95 -6.29 10.31
CA THR A 64 -5.80 -6.33 11.77
C THR A 64 -6.55 -5.19 12.44
N GLN A 65 -6.53 -4.00 11.83
CA GLN A 65 -7.15 -2.79 12.37
C GLN A 65 -7.72 -1.94 11.24
N GLN A 66 -9.04 -1.74 11.24
CA GLN A 66 -9.75 -0.88 10.30
C GLN A 66 -10.76 -0.02 11.05
N TYR A 67 -10.65 1.29 10.90
CA TYR A 67 -11.50 2.25 11.61
C TYR A 67 -12.34 3.14 10.67
N THR A 68 -12.37 2.84 9.38
CA THR A 68 -13.00 3.70 8.38
C THR A 68 -14.06 2.98 7.57
N THR A 69 -15.23 3.58 7.50
CA THR A 69 -16.40 2.95 6.90
C THR A 69 -16.24 2.72 5.40
N THR A 70 -15.44 3.51 4.68
CA THR A 70 -15.24 3.34 3.22
C THR A 70 -13.81 3.69 2.80
N GLY A 71 -13.44 3.30 1.58
CA GLY A 71 -12.36 3.98 0.88
C GLY A 71 -11.09 3.18 0.70
N LEU A 72 -11.03 1.88 0.99
CA LEU A 72 -9.93 1.02 0.51
C LEU A 72 -10.39 0.24 -0.70
N THR A 73 -9.79 0.53 -1.85
CA THR A 73 -10.06 -0.18 -3.11
C THR A 73 -8.80 -0.86 -3.60
N PHE A 74 -8.92 -2.16 -3.84
CA PHE A 74 -7.92 -2.99 -4.49
C PHE A 74 -8.25 -3.10 -5.97
N THR A 75 -7.29 -2.73 -6.80
CA THR A 75 -7.40 -2.78 -8.24
C THR A 75 -6.27 -3.64 -8.79
N GLU A 76 -6.65 -4.65 -9.58
CA GLU A 76 -5.72 -5.42 -10.39
C GLU A 76 -5.38 -4.63 -11.64
N TYR A 77 -4.11 -4.64 -12.02
CA TYR A 77 -3.65 -4.05 -13.27
C TYR A 77 -2.77 -5.02 -14.03
N MET A 78 -2.81 -4.89 -15.35
CA MET A 78 -2.00 -5.69 -16.27
C MET A 78 -1.05 -4.77 -17.04
N TYR A 79 0.22 -5.18 -17.15
CA TYR A 79 1.23 -4.49 -17.94
C TYR A 79 1.69 -5.37 -19.10
N TYR A 80 1.89 -4.77 -20.28
CA TYR A 80 2.57 -5.44 -21.40
C TYR A 80 4.09 -5.45 -21.16
N ASP A 81 4.63 -4.31 -20.74
CA ASP A 81 5.99 -4.07 -20.26
C ASP A 81 5.96 -3.09 -19.08
N ASP A 82 7.10 -2.82 -18.44
CA ASP A 82 7.17 -1.97 -17.24
C ASP A 82 6.69 -0.52 -17.47
N SER A 83 6.48 -0.11 -18.73
CA SER A 83 6.01 1.21 -19.13
C SER A 83 4.55 1.25 -19.61
N TYR A 84 3.99 0.13 -20.09
CA TYR A 84 2.68 0.12 -20.75
C TYR A 84 1.60 -0.65 -20.00
N LYS A 85 0.65 0.09 -19.40
CA LYS A 85 -0.52 -0.46 -18.70
C LYS A 85 -1.62 -0.83 -19.70
N LEU A 86 -1.95 -2.12 -19.78
CA LEU A 86 -2.93 -2.67 -20.71
C LEU A 86 -4.38 -2.49 -20.21
N GLY A 87 -4.57 -2.51 -18.89
CA GLY A 87 -5.91 -2.38 -18.31
C GLY A 87 -5.89 -2.38 -16.79
N GLU A 88 -7.03 -2.05 -16.19
CA GLU A 88 -7.27 -2.19 -14.76
C GLU A 88 -8.67 -2.74 -14.48
N ARG A 89 -8.77 -3.54 -13.42
CA ARG A 89 -10.02 -4.13 -12.96
C ARG A 89 -10.11 -3.99 -11.47
N LYS A 90 -11.20 -3.41 -10.98
CA LYS A 90 -11.47 -3.35 -9.54
C LYS A 90 -11.67 -4.77 -9.02
N ALA A 91 -10.78 -5.21 -8.14
CA ALA A 91 -10.80 -6.56 -7.59
C ALA A 91 -11.65 -6.60 -6.32
N PHE A 92 -11.55 -5.59 -5.45
CA PHE A 92 -12.33 -5.51 -4.22
C PHE A 92 -12.42 -4.08 -3.67
N THR A 93 -13.53 -3.75 -3.01
CA THR A 93 -13.67 -2.50 -2.24
C THR A 93 -14.22 -2.80 -0.85
N VAL A 94 -13.56 -2.27 0.17
CA VAL A 94 -14.06 -2.27 1.55
C VAL A 94 -15.17 -1.22 1.68
N THR A 95 -16.32 -1.62 2.21
CA THR A 95 -17.53 -0.82 2.39
C THR A 95 -17.98 -0.84 3.85
N GLU A 96 -18.92 0.03 4.20
CA GLU A 96 -19.39 0.17 5.59
C GLU A 96 -20.06 -1.12 6.08
N GLU A 97 -20.65 -1.87 5.16
CA GLU A 97 -21.39 -3.10 5.43
C GLU A 97 -20.49 -4.33 5.61
N ASN A 98 -19.27 -4.27 5.05
CA ASN A 98 -18.36 -5.41 4.98
C ASN A 98 -17.08 -5.23 5.82
N ILE A 99 -16.77 -4.01 6.28
CA ILE A 99 -15.53 -3.71 7.00
C ILE A 99 -15.27 -4.63 8.21
N THR A 100 -16.27 -4.94 9.02
CA THR A 100 -16.09 -5.82 10.17
C THR A 100 -16.10 -7.31 9.81
N LYS A 101 -16.61 -7.65 8.63
CA LYS A 101 -16.76 -9.03 8.14
C LYS A 101 -15.53 -9.49 7.36
N VAL A 102 -14.90 -8.58 6.63
CA VAL A 102 -13.75 -8.86 5.76
C VAL A 102 -12.49 -8.92 6.60
N LYS A 103 -12.10 -10.13 7.02
CA LYS A 103 -10.85 -10.36 7.76
C LYS A 103 -9.66 -10.65 6.84
N ARG A 104 -9.94 -11.17 5.65
CA ARG A 104 -8.92 -11.54 4.66
C ARG A 104 -9.45 -11.41 3.23
N ILE A 105 -8.60 -10.97 2.31
CA ILE A 105 -8.82 -11.06 0.86
C ILE A 105 -7.63 -11.82 0.25
N GLN A 106 -7.90 -12.61 -0.79
CA GLN A 106 -6.86 -13.29 -1.55
C GLN A 106 -7.03 -12.98 -3.04
N PHE A 107 -5.93 -12.61 -3.68
CA PHE A 107 -5.87 -12.45 -5.12
C PHE A 107 -4.88 -13.45 -5.70
N ALA A 108 -5.31 -14.22 -6.70
CA ALA A 108 -4.42 -15.11 -7.43
C ALA A 108 -3.69 -14.28 -8.49
N GLY A 109 -2.36 -14.30 -8.48
CA GLY A 109 -1.57 -13.73 -9.57
C GLY A 109 -1.76 -14.57 -10.83
N GLY A 110 -2.21 -13.97 -11.92
CA GLY A 110 -2.36 -14.66 -13.20
C GLY A 110 -1.05 -14.79 -13.98
N SER A 111 -0.13 -13.83 -13.80
CA SER A 111 1.16 -13.71 -14.49
C SER A 111 2.19 -13.00 -13.59
N ALA A 112 3.49 -13.26 -13.80
CA ALA A 112 4.57 -12.55 -13.08
C ALA A 112 4.59 -11.02 -13.32
N ARG A 113 3.76 -10.52 -14.25
CA ARG A 113 3.60 -9.09 -14.57
C ARG A 113 2.30 -8.49 -14.05
N ASP A 114 1.44 -9.29 -13.42
CA ASP A 114 0.21 -8.81 -12.81
C ASP A 114 0.56 -8.18 -11.47
N GLY A 115 0.02 -6.99 -11.24
CA GLY A 115 0.17 -6.33 -9.95
C GLY A 115 -1.15 -5.78 -9.46
N TYR A 116 -1.17 -5.49 -8.16
CA TYR A 116 -2.33 -4.93 -7.50
C TYR A 116 -1.93 -3.59 -6.94
N TYR A 117 -2.81 -2.60 -6.99
CA TYR A 117 -2.64 -1.45 -6.13
C TYR A 117 -3.80 -1.31 -5.17
N ALA A 118 -3.46 -0.97 -3.94
CA ALA A 118 -4.42 -0.51 -2.96
C ALA A 118 -4.46 1.00 -3.01
N SER A 119 -5.67 1.57 -3.02
CA SER A 119 -5.86 3.01 -3.03
C SER A 119 -6.85 3.43 -1.96
N THR A 120 -6.60 4.59 -1.35
CA THR A 120 -7.58 5.23 -0.50
C THR A 120 -7.69 6.73 -0.71
N VAL A 121 -8.90 7.26 -0.49
CA VAL A 121 -9.26 8.67 -0.64
C VAL A 121 -9.65 9.30 0.71
N LYS A 122 -10.07 8.49 1.68
CA LYS A 122 -10.42 8.86 3.06
C LYS A 122 -10.36 7.58 3.91
N GLY A 123 -9.66 7.60 5.05
CA GLY A 123 -9.79 6.54 6.05
C GLY A 123 -8.52 6.15 6.79
N TYR A 124 -8.67 5.59 8.00
CA TYR A 124 -7.61 5.05 8.85
C TYR A 124 -7.43 3.56 8.58
N PHE A 125 -6.23 3.14 8.18
CA PHE A 125 -5.93 1.73 7.89
C PHE A 125 -4.62 1.31 8.55
N GLY A 126 -4.64 0.14 9.21
CA GLY A 126 -3.50 -0.45 9.89
C GLY A 126 -3.34 -1.96 9.66
N ASN A 127 -2.18 -2.29 9.10
CA ASN A 127 -1.60 -3.60 8.76
C ASN A 127 -2.37 -4.48 7.76
N VAL A 128 -1.67 -4.72 6.65
CA VAL A 128 -1.84 -5.73 5.60
C VAL A 128 -0.42 -5.89 4.99
N ILE A 129 0.22 -7.05 4.77
CA ILE A 129 0.08 -8.05 3.67
C ILE A 129 1.09 -9.19 3.93
N ASN A 130 0.67 -10.45 3.73
CA ASN A 130 1.59 -11.56 3.45
C ASN A 130 1.46 -11.93 1.97
N LEU A 131 2.52 -11.82 1.20
CA LEU A 131 2.60 -12.37 -0.15
C LEU A 131 3.04 -13.83 -0.01
N SER A 132 2.10 -14.75 -0.24
CA SER A 132 2.39 -16.18 -0.26
C SER A 132 2.48 -16.62 -1.71
N ASP A 133 3.62 -17.10 -2.17
CA ASP A 133 3.74 -17.63 -3.53
C ASP A 133 3.00 -18.96 -3.75
N GLY A 134 2.24 -19.45 -2.76
CA GLY A 134 1.50 -20.71 -2.84
C GLY A 134 2.41 -21.94 -2.79
N SER A 135 3.74 -21.75 -2.74
CA SER A 135 4.66 -22.80 -2.36
C SER A 135 4.58 -22.95 -0.83
N LYS A 136 4.27 -24.16 -0.38
CA LYS A 136 4.30 -24.50 1.04
C LYS A 136 5.73 -24.54 1.55
#